data_AF-A0A955WUR0-F1
#
_entry.id   AF-A0A955WUR0-F1
#
_cell.length_a   1.000
_cell.length_b   1.000
_cell.length_c   1.000
_cell.angle_alpha   90.00
_cell.angle_beta   90.00
_cell.angle_gamma   90.00
#
_symmetry.space_group_name_H-M   'P 1'
#
loop_
_entity.id
_entity.type
_entity.pdbx_description
1 polymer ?
#
loop_
_entity_poly.entity_id
_entity_poly.type
_entity_poly.pdbx_seq_one_letter_code
_entity_poly.pdbx_strand_id
1 'polypeptide(L)'
;MRTGRTPRILGVDDAPFEHTAGATVPVAGVVCAGTRFEGLLWGRATVDGADATEALLDLVRGSKFLPQLHAVLLDGLAVGGFNLF
;
A
#
# COMPACT_ATOMS: atom_id res chain seq x y z
N MET A 1 21.99 -8.92 18.50
CA MET A 1 21.49 -7.79 19.32
C MET A 1 20.07 -7.47 18.87
N ARG A 2 19.06 -7.60 19.74
CA ARG A 2 17.71 -7.08 19.47
C ARG A 2 17.73 -5.60 19.82
N THR A 3 17.73 -4.74 18.81
CA THR A 3 17.52 -3.30 19.02
C THR A 3 16.11 -3.14 19.61
N GLY A 4 15.95 -2.39 20.70
CA GLY A 4 14.64 -2.22 21.38
C GLY A 4 13.62 -1.40 20.58
N ARG A 5 13.76 -1.31 19.25
CA ARG A 5 12.88 -0.54 18.37
C ARG A 5 11.97 -1.49 17.61
N THR A 6 10.67 -1.29 17.74
CA THR A 6 9.67 -1.96 16.91
C THR A 6 9.51 -1.17 15.61
N PRO A 7 9.91 -1.70 14.45
CA PRO A 7 9.74 -0.99 13.18
C PRO A 7 8.25 -0.83 12.87
N ARG A 8 7.91 0.32 12.28
CA ARG A 8 6.60 0.54 11.68
C ARG A 8 6.67 0.24 10.20
N ILE A 9 5.91 -0.74 9.77
CA ILE A 9 5.90 -1.24 8.40
C ILE A 9 4.51 -1.02 7.83
N LEU A 10 4.45 -0.53 6.60
CA LEU A 10 3.23 -0.47 5.80
C LEU A 10 3.21 -1.70 4.88
N GLY A 11 2.24 -2.58 5.03
CA GLY A 11 1.94 -3.61 4.02
C GLY A 11 0.86 -3.09 3.07
N VAL A 12 1.04 -3.26 1.76
CA VAL A 12 0.10 -2.79 0.73
C VAL A 12 -0.30 -3.95 -0.17
N ASP A 13 -1.59 -4.02 -0.46
CA ASP A 13 -2.18 -5.00 -1.36
C ASP A 13 -3.43 -4.41 -2.03
N ASP A 14 -3.90 -5.02 -3.11
CA ASP A 14 -5.20 -4.69 -3.70
C ASP A 14 -6.34 -5.52 -3.10
N ALA A 15 -7.55 -4.96 -3.17
CA ALA A 15 -8.76 -5.66 -2.78
C ALA A 15 -9.44 -6.21 -4.04
N PRO A 16 -10.35 -7.21 -3.92
CA PRO A 16 -11.08 -7.74 -5.07
C PRO A 16 -11.68 -6.65 -5.96
N PHE A 17 -11.45 -6.76 -7.27
CA PHE A 17 -11.87 -5.78 -8.28
C PHE A 17 -12.42 -6.47 -9.54
N GLU A 18 -13.09 -5.70 -10.39
CA GLU A 18 -13.55 -6.20 -11.68
C GLU A 18 -12.41 -6.20 -12.69
N HIS A 19 -12.13 -7.32 -13.35
CA HIS A 19 -11.07 -7.45 -14.37
C HIS A 19 -11.48 -6.83 -15.73
N THR A 20 -12.05 -5.65 -15.69
CA THR A 20 -12.40 -4.86 -16.87
C THR A 20 -11.39 -3.74 -17.01
N ALA A 21 -10.76 -3.62 -18.18
CA ALA A 21 -9.78 -2.57 -18.43
C ALA A 21 -10.35 -1.18 -18.11
N GLY A 22 -9.59 -0.37 -17.36
CA GLY A 22 -10.02 0.95 -16.92
C GLY A 22 -10.96 0.97 -15.71
N ALA A 23 -11.33 -0.18 -15.14
CA ALA A 23 -12.05 -0.23 -13.88
C ALA A 23 -11.17 0.23 -12.71
N THR A 24 -11.80 0.52 -11.58
CA THR A 24 -11.11 0.93 -10.35
C THR A 24 -10.66 -0.29 -9.55
N VAL A 25 -9.41 -0.26 -9.09
CA VAL A 25 -8.79 -1.23 -8.20
C VAL A 25 -8.67 -0.61 -6.82
N PRO A 26 -9.36 -1.09 -5.78
CA PRO A 26 -9.14 -0.59 -4.44
C PRO A 26 -7.78 -1.06 -3.91
N VAL A 27 -7.02 -0.16 -3.29
CA VAL A 27 -5.70 -0.45 -2.73
C VAL A 27 -5.73 -0.19 -1.23
N ALA A 28 -5.38 -1.21 -0.44
CA ALA A 28 -5.35 -1.16 1.01
C ALA A 28 -3.90 -1.12 1.52
N GLY A 29 -3.63 -0.26 2.49
CA GLY A 29 -2.35 -0.17 3.18
C GLY A 29 -2.52 -0.34 4.68
N VAL A 30 -1.91 -1.34 5.30
CA VAL A 30 -1.97 -1.59 6.75
C VAL A 30 -0.65 -1.24 7.42
N VAL A 31 -0.69 -0.35 8.41
CA VAL A 31 0.48 0.02 9.21
C VAL A 31 0.51 -0.80 10.48
N CYS A 32 1.62 -1.53 10.69
CA CYS A 32 1.86 -2.34 11.88
C CYS A 32 3.17 -1.98 12.56
N ALA A 33 3.16 -1.99 13.90
CA ALA A 33 4.36 -2.04 14.73
C ALA A 33 4.52 -3.47 15.27
N GLY A 34 5.36 -4.28 14.60
CA GLY A 34 5.35 -5.73 14.82
C GLY A 34 4.04 -6.33 14.32
N THR A 35 3.29 -7.01 15.20
CA THR A 35 1.95 -7.56 14.88
C THR A 35 0.80 -6.65 15.31
N ARG A 36 1.09 -5.49 15.91
CA ARG A 36 0.06 -4.55 16.35
C ARG A 36 -0.37 -3.66 15.19
N PHE A 37 -1.65 -3.73 14.85
CA PHE A 37 -2.31 -2.81 13.92
C PHE A 37 -2.33 -1.38 14.49
N GLU A 38 -1.84 -0.41 13.72
CA GLU A 38 -1.83 1.02 14.08
C GLU A 38 -2.68 1.88 13.14
N GLY A 39 -2.99 1.41 11.92
CA GLY A 39 -3.86 2.12 11.00
C GLY A 39 -4.06 1.45 9.65
N LEU A 40 -5.09 1.93 8.95
CA LEU A 40 -5.44 1.58 7.58
C LEU A 40 -5.36 2.83 6.70
N LEU A 41 -4.76 2.68 5.54
CA LEU A 41 -4.77 3.60 4.41
C LEU A 41 -5.61 2.94 3.31
N TRP A 42 -6.41 3.75 2.62
CA TRP A 42 -7.30 3.25 1.57
C TRP A 42 -7.27 4.19 0.38
N GLY A 43 -6.96 3.63 -0.78
CA GLY A 43 -6.79 4.34 -2.03
C GLY A 43 -7.37 3.56 -3.20
N ARG A 44 -7.07 4.03 -4.40
CA ARG A 44 -7.55 3.41 -5.64
C ARG A 44 -6.48 3.58 -6.71
N ALA A 45 -6.39 2.59 -7.58
CA ALA A 45 -5.64 2.59 -8.82
C ALA A 45 -6.56 2.14 -9.97
N THR A 46 -5.99 2.01 -11.17
CA THR A 46 -6.73 1.59 -12.36
C THR A 46 -6.32 0.19 -12.82
N VAL A 47 -7.27 -0.65 -13.23
CA VAL A 47 -6.98 -2.00 -13.79
C VAL A 47 -6.09 -1.86 -15.02
N ASP A 48 -4.97 -2.59 -15.02
CA ASP A 48 -3.94 -2.54 -16.06
C ASP A 48 -3.49 -1.11 -16.43
N GLY A 49 -3.59 -0.18 -15.46
CA GLY A 49 -3.23 1.22 -15.60
C GLY A 49 -1.73 1.47 -15.49
N ALA A 50 -1.38 2.74 -15.27
CA ALA A 50 -0.01 3.21 -15.03
C ALA A 50 0.04 4.20 -13.86
N ASP A 51 -0.86 4.04 -12.89
CA ASP A 51 -1.07 4.94 -11.75
C ASP A 51 -0.82 4.27 -10.37
N ALA A 52 -0.26 3.05 -10.33
CA ALA A 52 0.03 2.35 -9.07
C ALA A 52 1.08 3.08 -8.21
N THR A 53 2.15 3.60 -8.81
CA THR A 53 3.17 4.39 -8.10
C THR A 53 2.55 5.64 -7.46
N GLU A 54 1.78 6.40 -8.23
CA GLU A 54 1.09 7.61 -7.79
C GLU A 54 0.08 7.28 -6.69
N ALA A 55 -0.72 6.22 -6.84
CA ALA A 55 -1.68 5.79 -5.83
C ALA A 55 -0.98 5.46 -4.49
N LEU A 56 0.16 4.76 -4.52
CA LEU A 56 0.95 4.47 -3.32
C LEU A 56 1.54 5.75 -2.71
N LEU A 57 2.09 6.64 -3.54
CA LEU A 57 2.66 7.90 -3.08
C LEU A 57 1.61 8.77 -2.41
N ASP A 58 0.41 8.87 -2.98
CA ASP A 58 -0.71 9.64 -2.42
C ASP A 58 -1.17 9.04 -1.08
N LEU A 59 -1.28 7.72 -0.99
CA LEU A 59 -1.59 7.03 0.27
C LEU A 59 -0.58 7.34 1.37
N VAL A 60 0.71 7.22 1.05
CA VAL A 60 1.77 7.40 2.04
C VAL A 60 1.92 8.87 2.41
N ARG A 61 2.04 9.78 1.42
CA ARG A 61 2.25 11.22 1.63
C ARG A 61 1.07 11.91 2.29
N GLY A 62 -0.16 11.46 2.01
CA GLY A 62 -1.37 11.96 2.68
C GLY A 62 -1.53 11.45 4.12
N SER A 63 -0.72 10.49 4.57
CA SER A 63 -0.87 9.88 5.88
C SER A 63 -0.02 10.54 6.97
N LYS A 64 -0.52 10.51 8.20
CA LYS A 64 0.27 10.84 9.41
C LYS A 64 1.44 9.87 9.68
N PHE A 65 1.50 8.75 8.95
CA PHE A 65 2.45 7.67 9.22
C PHE A 65 3.78 7.86 8.48
N LEU A 66 3.83 8.62 7.37
CA LEU A 66 5.05 8.82 6.58
C LEU A 66 6.30 9.14 7.42
N PRO A 67 6.28 10.07 8.40
CA PRO A 67 7.48 10.38 9.19
C PRO A 67 7.97 9.24 10.09
N GLN A 68 7.17 8.19 10.27
CA GLN A 68 7.39 7.11 11.23
C GLN A 68 7.57 5.74 10.56
N LEU A 69 7.23 5.62 9.27
CA LEU A 69 7.40 4.40 8.50
C LEU A 69 8.88 4.11 8.29
N HIS A 70 9.24 2.85 8.45
CA HIS A 70 10.61 2.35 8.27
C HIS A 70 10.74 1.53 6.98
N ALA A 71 9.64 0.91 6.53
CA ALA A 71 9.58 0.13 5.30
C ALA A 71 8.16 0.07 4.74
N VAL A 72 8.07 -0.18 3.44
CA VAL A 72 6.84 -0.55 2.73
C VAL A 72 7.04 -1.97 2.17
N LEU A 73 6.06 -2.85 2.39
CA LEU A 73 6.00 -4.19 1.83
C LEU A 73 4.86 -4.24 0.82
N LEU A 74 5.15 -4.81 -0.34
CA LEU A 74 4.21 -5.00 -1.44
C LEU A 74 4.07 -6.51 -1.67
N ASP A 75 2.87 -7.00 -1.98
CA ASP A 75 2.66 -8.42 -2.33
C ASP A 75 3.25 -8.79 -3.72
N GLY A 76 3.55 -7.77 -4.53
CA GLY A 76 4.19 -7.94 -5.83
C GLY A 76 4.67 -6.62 -6.45
N LEU A 77 5.05 -6.68 -7.73
CA LEU A 77 5.45 -5.52 -8.52
C LEU A 77 4.27 -4.72 -9.09
N ALA A 78 3.05 -5.24 -8.95
CA ALA A 78 1.86 -4.69 -9.57
C ALA A 78 0.65 -4.78 -8.63
N VAL A 79 -0.33 -3.93 -8.89
CA VAL A 79 -1.72 -4.08 -8.41
C VAL A 79 -2.64 -4.10 -9.62
N GLY A 80 -3.87 -4.57 -9.48
CA GLY A 80 -4.89 -4.37 -10.51
C GLY A 80 -4.60 -5.09 -11.83
N GLY A 81 -3.85 -6.20 -11.79
CA GLY A 81 -3.29 -6.84 -12.98
C GLY A 81 -1.89 -6.34 -13.29
N PHE A 82 -1.72 -5.61 -14.39
CA PHE A 82 -0.43 -5.17 -14.93
C PHE A 82 -0.06 -3.70 -14.58
N ASN A 83 -0.70 -3.11 -13.58
CA ASN A 83 -0.39 -1.75 -13.15
C ASN A 83 0.80 -1.74 -12.18
N LEU A 84 1.98 -1.40 -12.69
CA LEU A 84 3.26 -1.54 -12.00
C LEU A 84 3.55 -0.38 -11.06
N PHE A 85 4.15 -0.69 -9.90
CA PHE A 85 4.66 0.29 -8.93
C PHE A 85 5.96 0.98 -9.38
#